data_AF-A0A7K7DIQ4-F1
#
_entry.id   AF-A0A7K7DIQ4-F1
#
_cell.length_a   1.000
_cell.length_b   1.000
_cell.length_c   1.000
_cell.angle_alpha   90.00
_cell.angle_beta   90.00
_cell.angle_gamma   90.00
#
_symmetry.space_group_name_H-M   'P 1'
#
loop_
_entity.id
_entity.type
_entity.pdbx_description
1 polymer ?
#
loop_
_entity_poly.entity_id
_entity_poly.type
_entity_poly.pdbx_seq_one_letter_code
_entity_poly.pdbx_strand_id
1 'polypeptide(L)'
;GLYQKAETLYAMGDFEFALVFYHRGRRLRPDLHKFLLGIHKAEEAIINCIGNPSSVKLESKEELCFVSRQAESKKDNQKQQNKPKDQKDQKQTKKQSPKTEQQLLGQLYADKAYLEKLLKDEDLMQSSTRQGAKVMDLVLDGISYLNQRRDFWQQQKPIYAREYERKALRQGRARDKKQKPSDIARAIAKEMEDIELMLARGSAEQSCRKAERLLKKIQAWSEDEVPNKYELIGNLHSCIGNAQLAMGQMEAALHSHQMDLECAREHALPDATSRALDNIGHVYARIGKFQQAINTWEEKIPLAQSSLEKAWLFHEIGRCYLELDNAEVAQDYGEQSLQSADEEGDVEWQLHATVLVAQAQVKLKDYRSAILNFERALEKARLVPSEAAQNGIIA
;
A
#
# COMPACT_ATOMS: atom_id res chain seq x y z
N GLY A 1 6.24 24.26 -12.43
CA GLY A 1 7.31 25.20 -12.02
C GLY A 1 8.29 25.53 -13.14
N LEU A 2 9.26 24.68 -13.48
CA LEU A 2 10.32 24.97 -14.49
C LEU A 2 9.75 25.33 -15.87
N TYR A 3 8.74 24.59 -16.32
CA TYR A 3 8.02 24.87 -17.56
C TYR A 3 7.27 26.19 -17.48
N GLN A 4 6.51 26.41 -16.40
CA GLN A 4 5.76 27.66 -16.17
C GLN A 4 6.69 28.87 -16.10
N LYS A 5 7.84 28.77 -15.43
CA LYS A 5 8.87 29.82 -15.41
C LYS A 5 9.42 30.12 -16.82
N ALA A 6 9.65 29.09 -17.63
CA ALA A 6 10.10 29.27 -19.01
C ALA A 6 9.02 29.97 -19.85
N GLU A 7 7.76 29.56 -19.72
CA GLU A 7 6.62 30.21 -20.40
C GLU A 7 6.43 31.66 -19.94
N THR A 8 6.63 31.98 -18.65
CA THR A 8 6.51 33.36 -18.16
C THR A 8 7.63 34.25 -18.69
N LEU A 9 8.87 33.76 -18.70
CA LEU A 9 10.00 34.48 -19.29
C LEU A 9 9.79 34.70 -20.79
N TYR A 10 9.25 33.69 -21.48
CA TYR A 10 8.88 33.81 -22.89
C TYR A 10 7.80 34.86 -23.11
N ALA A 11 6.75 34.88 -22.27
CA ALA A 11 5.68 35.87 -22.34
C ALA A 11 6.14 37.30 -22.04
N MET A 12 7.18 37.48 -21.22
CA MET A 12 7.83 38.76 -20.98
C MET A 12 8.72 39.24 -22.13
N GLY A 13 9.08 38.35 -23.06
CA GLY A 13 10.03 38.64 -24.15
C GLY A 13 11.49 38.29 -23.85
N ASP A 14 11.79 37.69 -22.69
CA ASP A 14 13.14 37.27 -22.30
C ASP A 14 13.46 35.88 -22.90
N PHE A 15 13.50 35.81 -24.23
CA PHE A 15 13.58 34.55 -24.97
C PHE A 15 14.85 33.74 -24.67
N GLU A 16 15.98 34.39 -24.45
CA GLU A 16 17.26 33.73 -24.13
C GLU A 16 17.20 32.95 -22.81
N PHE A 17 16.69 33.60 -21.76
CA PHE A 17 16.51 32.95 -20.46
C PHE A 17 15.42 31.88 -20.52
N ALA A 18 14.31 32.15 -21.21
CA ALA A 18 13.27 31.14 -21.45
C ALA A 18 13.86 29.88 -22.10
N LEU A 19 14.70 30.04 -23.14
CA LEU A 19 15.37 28.95 -23.85
C LEU A 19 16.26 28.12 -22.91
N VAL A 20 17.06 28.76 -22.04
CA VAL A 20 17.88 28.07 -21.04
C VAL A 20 17.03 27.20 -20.11
N PHE A 21 15.90 27.73 -19.61
CA PHE A 21 15.02 26.96 -18.73
C PHE A 21 14.28 25.84 -19.48
N TYR A 22 13.89 26.03 -20.75
CA TYR A 22 13.31 24.94 -21.55
C TYR A 22 14.31 23.80 -21.79
N HIS A 23 15.57 24.10 -22.13
CA HIS A 23 16.62 23.07 -22.29
C HIS A 23 16.92 22.34 -20.97
N ARG A 24 16.98 23.08 -19.86
CA ARG A 24 17.15 22.49 -18.52
C ARG A 24 16.00 21.56 -18.18
N GLY A 25 14.76 21.97 -18.47
CA GLY A 25 13.56 21.13 -18.30
C GLY A 25 13.60 19.87 -19.16
N ARG A 26 13.98 19.98 -20.43
CA ARG A 26 14.11 18.83 -21.35
C ARG A 26 15.17 17.82 -20.91
N ARG A 27 16.29 18.28 -20.30
CA ARG A 27 17.32 17.38 -19.74
C ARG A 27 16.80 16.57 -18.56
N LEU A 28 15.91 17.15 -17.76
CA LEU A 28 15.30 16.47 -16.61
C LEU A 28 14.16 15.54 -17.03
N ARG A 29 13.37 15.93 -18.04
CA ARG A 29 12.21 15.16 -18.53
C ARG A 29 12.17 15.16 -20.07
N PRO A 30 12.90 14.25 -20.72
CA PRO A 30 12.89 14.15 -22.18
C PRO A 30 11.53 13.72 -22.75
N ASP A 31 10.70 13.06 -21.95
CA ASP A 31 9.39 12.54 -22.37
C ASP A 31 8.32 13.63 -22.57
N LEU A 32 8.50 14.81 -21.97
CA LEU A 32 7.48 15.87 -22.02
C LEU A 32 7.69 16.78 -23.24
N HIS A 33 6.87 16.55 -24.28
CA HIS A 33 6.96 17.29 -25.55
C HIS A 33 6.80 18.82 -25.42
N LYS A 34 6.15 19.31 -24.35
CA LYS A 34 5.95 20.74 -24.08
C LYS A 34 7.28 21.52 -24.03
N PHE A 35 8.33 20.93 -23.45
CA PHE A 35 9.65 21.57 -23.40
C PHE A 35 10.29 21.68 -24.79
N LEU A 36 10.12 20.66 -25.64
CA LEU A 36 10.63 20.70 -27.03
C LEU A 36 9.94 21.80 -27.83
N LEU A 37 8.61 21.90 -27.71
CA LEU A 37 7.85 22.97 -28.36
C LEU A 37 8.28 24.36 -27.87
N GLY A 38 8.49 24.51 -26.56
CA GLY A 38 9.01 25.76 -25.97
C GLY A 38 10.39 26.16 -26.49
N ILE A 39 11.31 25.19 -26.67
CA ILE A 39 12.63 25.42 -27.29
C ILE A 39 12.44 25.99 -28.70
N HIS A 40 11.65 25.33 -29.55
CA HIS A 40 11.43 25.81 -30.92
C HIS A 40 10.81 27.21 -30.97
N LYS A 41 9.81 27.48 -30.13
CA LYS A 41 9.20 28.83 -30.04
C LYS A 41 10.22 29.88 -29.65
N ALA A 42 11.04 29.61 -28.62
CA ALA A 42 12.06 30.53 -28.15
C ALA A 42 13.17 30.74 -29.20
N GLU A 43 13.63 29.68 -29.86
CA GLU A 43 14.61 29.76 -30.96
C GLU A 43 14.08 30.60 -32.12
N GLU A 44 12.85 30.36 -32.57
CA GLU A 44 12.21 31.15 -33.63
C GLU A 44 12.03 32.62 -33.21
N ALA A 45 11.60 32.88 -31.98
CA ALA A 45 11.47 34.24 -31.46
C ALA A 45 12.82 34.98 -31.43
N ILE A 46 13.89 34.32 -30.97
CA ILE A 46 15.26 34.87 -30.97
C ILE A 46 15.72 35.15 -32.41
N ILE A 47 15.53 34.20 -33.32
CA ILE A 47 15.90 34.35 -34.74
C ILE A 47 15.11 35.50 -35.39
N ASN A 48 13.82 35.65 -35.06
CA ASN A 48 13.01 36.76 -35.57
C ASN A 48 13.46 38.12 -35.01
N CYS A 49 13.95 38.17 -33.76
CA CYS A 49 14.44 39.40 -33.14
C CYS A 49 15.86 39.79 -33.58
N ILE A 50 16.77 38.82 -33.72
CA ILE A 50 18.22 39.05 -33.93
C ILE A 50 18.68 38.73 -35.36
N GLY A 51 17.95 37.87 -36.07
CA GLY A 51 18.33 37.30 -37.37
C GLY A 51 18.94 35.90 -37.24
N ASN A 52 19.00 35.17 -38.36
CA ASN A 52 19.53 33.80 -38.40
C ASN A 52 21.04 33.81 -38.06
N PRO A 53 21.57 32.92 -37.22
CA PRO A 53 23.01 32.82 -36.93
C PRO A 53 23.90 32.70 -38.19
N SER A 54 23.34 32.27 -39.32
CA SER A 54 24.00 32.26 -40.64
C SER A 54 24.40 33.67 -41.15
N SER A 55 23.80 34.75 -40.63
CA SER A 55 24.13 36.13 -40.98
C SER A 55 25.12 36.79 -40.03
N VAL A 56 25.48 36.16 -38.91
CA VAL A 56 26.37 36.71 -37.88
C VAL A 56 27.68 35.95 -37.85
N LYS A 57 28.76 36.56 -38.38
CA LYS A 57 30.12 36.03 -38.26
C LYS A 57 30.65 36.33 -36.85
N LEU A 58 30.57 35.37 -35.94
CA LEU A 58 31.25 35.43 -34.64
C LEU A 58 32.63 34.79 -34.76
N GLU A 59 33.69 35.59 -34.61
CA GLU A 59 35.05 35.08 -34.44
C GLU A 59 35.22 34.64 -32.98
N SER A 60 35.20 33.32 -32.75
CA SER A 60 35.49 32.77 -31.42
C SER A 60 36.98 32.90 -31.12
N LYS A 61 37.35 33.79 -30.20
CA LYS A 61 38.62 33.64 -29.49
C LYS A 61 38.47 32.47 -28.51
N GLU A 62 39.38 31.52 -28.67
CA GLU A 62 39.46 30.25 -27.98
C GLU A 62 39.43 30.42 -26.47
N GLU A 63 38.45 29.78 -25.82
CA GLU A 63 38.62 29.01 -24.59
C GLU A 63 37.26 28.40 -24.26
N LEU A 64 37.18 27.06 -24.18
CA LEU A 64 36.33 26.25 -23.27
C LEU A 64 36.19 24.80 -23.81
N CYS A 65 36.86 23.86 -23.14
CA CYS A 65 36.66 22.43 -23.32
C CYS A 65 36.64 21.74 -21.96
N PHE A 66 35.48 21.28 -21.48
CA PHE A 66 35.40 20.26 -20.43
C PHE A 66 33.99 19.66 -20.26
N VAL A 67 33.72 18.43 -20.74
CA VAL A 67 32.73 17.51 -20.13
C VAL A 67 33.12 16.02 -20.34
N SER A 68 32.87 15.25 -19.27
CA SER A 68 32.56 13.81 -19.14
C SER A 68 33.63 12.73 -19.33
N ARG A 69 34.06 12.15 -18.19
CA ARG A 69 34.23 10.70 -18.01
C ARG A 69 33.86 10.31 -16.58
N GLN A 70 32.88 9.41 -16.42
CA GLN A 70 32.87 8.26 -15.50
C GLN A 70 31.43 7.77 -15.28
N ALA A 71 30.99 6.88 -16.14
CA ALA A 71 29.97 5.89 -15.82
C ALA A 71 30.36 4.62 -16.60
N GLU A 72 30.72 3.57 -15.87
CA GLU A 72 30.70 2.14 -16.24
C GLU A 72 31.80 1.37 -15.50
N SER A 73 31.43 0.67 -14.44
CA SER A 73 31.90 -0.70 -14.16
C SER A 73 31.22 -1.23 -12.90
N LYS A 74 30.47 -2.32 -13.06
CA LYS A 74 30.34 -3.46 -12.12
C LYS A 74 29.13 -4.33 -12.50
N LYS A 75 29.40 -5.35 -13.30
CA LYS A 75 28.68 -6.64 -13.27
C LYS A 75 29.75 -7.72 -13.25
N ASP A 76 29.65 -8.63 -12.28
CA ASP A 76 29.80 -10.09 -12.44
C ASP A 76 30.01 -10.76 -11.08
N ASN A 77 29.08 -11.66 -10.72
CA ASN A 77 29.38 -13.08 -10.49
C ASN A 77 28.16 -13.85 -9.96
N GLN A 78 27.76 -14.87 -10.72
CA GLN A 78 26.89 -15.99 -10.32
C GLN A 78 27.66 -17.30 -10.50
N LYS A 79 27.38 -18.28 -9.62
CA LYS A 79 27.54 -19.76 -9.66
C LYS A 79 27.97 -20.24 -8.25
N GLN A 80 27.60 -21.38 -7.67
CA GLN A 80 26.79 -22.55 -8.05
C GLN A 80 26.52 -23.41 -6.78
N GLN A 81 25.36 -24.09 -6.75
CA GLN A 81 25.09 -25.47 -6.31
C GLN A 81 25.58 -26.03 -4.93
N ASN A 82 24.68 -26.65 -4.15
CA ASN A 82 24.55 -28.13 -4.09
C ASN A 82 23.40 -28.64 -3.17
N LYS A 83 22.89 -29.83 -3.55
CA LYS A 83 21.77 -30.60 -2.98
C LYS A 83 22.23 -31.65 -1.92
N PRO A 84 21.31 -32.30 -1.18
CA PRO A 84 21.54 -32.88 0.15
C PRO A 84 22.01 -34.35 0.14
N LYS A 85 22.57 -34.82 1.28
CA LYS A 85 22.90 -36.23 1.54
C LYS A 85 22.02 -36.81 2.64
N ASP A 86 21.47 -37.98 2.34
CA ASP A 86 20.84 -38.94 3.25
C ASP A 86 21.85 -39.54 4.24
N GLN A 87 21.42 -39.72 5.49
CA GLN A 87 22.00 -40.70 6.41
C GLN A 87 20.89 -41.51 7.09
N LYS A 88 20.94 -42.83 6.84
CA LYS A 88 20.24 -43.87 7.57
C LYS A 88 20.91 -44.01 8.94
N ASP A 89 20.13 -43.86 10.02
CA ASP A 89 20.55 -44.30 11.34
C ASP A 89 19.58 -45.33 11.92
N GLN A 90 20.18 -46.45 12.31
CA GLN A 90 19.59 -47.61 12.96
C GLN A 90 19.00 -47.22 14.32
N LYS A 91 17.70 -47.46 14.53
CA LYS A 91 17.07 -47.29 15.86
C LYS A 91 16.94 -48.64 16.56
N GLN A 92 17.70 -48.78 17.64
CA GLN A 92 17.49 -49.75 18.71
C GLN A 92 16.04 -49.67 19.24
N THR A 93 15.31 -50.78 19.18
CA THR A 93 13.93 -50.91 19.69
C THR A 93 13.92 -50.97 21.22
N LYS A 94 13.59 -49.85 21.88
CA LYS A 94 13.14 -49.83 23.28
C LYS A 94 11.77 -50.52 23.38
N LYS A 95 11.62 -51.49 24.31
CA LYS A 95 10.30 -52.09 24.66
C LYS A 95 9.36 -50.98 25.15
N GLN A 96 8.30 -50.71 24.40
CA GLN A 96 7.29 -49.69 24.73
C GLN A 96 6.09 -50.28 25.47
N SER A 97 5.32 -49.42 26.14
CA SER A 97 4.23 -49.81 27.03
C SER A 97 3.03 -50.41 26.27
N PRO A 98 2.32 -51.40 26.84
CA PRO A 98 1.18 -52.07 26.18
C PRO A 98 0.02 -51.12 25.83
N LYS A 99 -0.14 -50.02 26.60
CA LYS A 99 -1.13 -48.97 26.32
C LYS A 99 -0.84 -48.22 25.02
N THR A 100 0.44 -48.05 24.69
CA THR A 100 0.89 -47.37 23.46
C THR A 100 0.59 -48.22 22.22
N GLU A 101 0.78 -49.54 22.32
CA GLU A 101 0.49 -50.47 21.22
C GLU A 101 -1.01 -50.59 20.94
N GLN A 102 -1.83 -50.60 21.99
CA GLN A 102 -3.29 -50.64 21.87
C GLN A 102 -3.85 -49.42 21.12
N GLN A 103 -3.29 -48.23 21.35
CA GLN A 103 -3.70 -47.01 20.66
C GLN A 103 -3.29 -46.96 19.18
N LEU A 104 -2.20 -47.63 18.81
CA LEU A 104 -1.70 -47.65 17.43
C LEU A 104 -2.41 -48.69 16.57
N LEU A 105 -2.70 -49.87 17.12
CA LEU A 105 -3.35 -50.97 16.41
C LEU A 105 -4.89 -50.92 16.48
N GLY A 106 -5.47 -50.24 17.46
CA GLY A 106 -6.92 -50.10 17.59
C GLY A 106 -7.61 -51.44 17.79
N GLN A 107 -8.56 -51.79 16.91
CA GLN A 107 -9.29 -53.06 16.96
C GLN A 107 -8.39 -54.28 16.71
N LEU A 108 -7.33 -54.14 15.92
CA LEU A 108 -6.37 -55.21 15.60
C LEU A 108 -5.44 -55.58 16.78
N TYR A 109 -5.48 -54.81 17.86
CA TYR A 109 -4.74 -55.16 19.08
C TYR A 109 -5.29 -56.44 19.72
N ALA A 110 -6.61 -56.66 19.64
CA ALA A 110 -7.24 -57.89 20.12
C ALA A 110 -6.70 -59.12 19.39
N ASP A 111 -6.52 -59.01 18.07
CA ASP A 111 -5.97 -60.07 17.23
C ASP A 111 -4.50 -60.34 17.56
N LYS A 112 -3.70 -59.29 17.81
CA LYS A 112 -2.31 -59.44 18.27
C LYS A 112 -2.25 -60.20 19.60
N ALA A 113 -3.05 -59.78 20.59
CA ALA A 113 -3.09 -60.42 21.90
C ALA A 113 -3.59 -61.87 21.83
N TYR A 114 -4.50 -62.16 20.90
CA TYR A 114 -4.95 -63.52 20.62
C TYR A 114 -3.83 -64.38 20.04
N LEU A 115 -3.10 -63.89 19.04
CA LEU A 115 -1.96 -64.60 18.42
C LEU A 115 -0.81 -64.82 19.41
N GLU A 116 -0.51 -63.83 20.28
CA GLU A 116 0.48 -63.98 21.35
C GLU A 116 0.04 -64.98 22.44
N LYS A 117 -1.26 -65.10 22.68
CA LYS A 117 -1.82 -66.12 23.59
C LYS A 117 -1.78 -67.51 22.95
N LEU A 118 -2.05 -67.60 21.65
CA LEU A 118 -1.98 -68.82 20.86
C LEU A 118 -0.56 -69.38 20.81
N LEU A 119 0.45 -68.51 20.84
CA LEU A 119 1.87 -68.87 20.88
C LEU A 119 2.30 -69.63 22.15
N LYS A 120 1.46 -69.64 23.20
CA LYS A 120 1.72 -70.36 24.46
C LYS A 120 1.17 -71.79 24.46
N ASP A 121 0.43 -72.17 23.43
CA ASP A 121 -0.17 -73.50 23.31
C ASP A 121 0.77 -74.40 22.49
N GLU A 122 1.61 -75.18 23.18
CA GLU A 122 2.69 -75.97 22.54
C GLU A 122 2.15 -77.08 21.62
N ASP A 123 0.97 -77.63 21.92
CA ASP A 123 0.35 -78.72 21.16
C ASP A 123 -0.13 -78.23 19.77
N LEU A 124 -0.71 -77.03 19.73
CA LEU A 124 -1.18 -76.43 18.48
C LEU A 124 -0.02 -75.97 17.59
N MET A 125 1.09 -75.55 18.19
CA MET A 125 2.24 -75.01 17.46
C MET A 125 3.09 -76.07 16.75
N GLN A 126 3.02 -77.33 17.19
CA GLN A 126 3.63 -78.47 16.49
C GLN A 126 2.75 -79.01 15.36
N SER A 127 1.47 -78.62 15.31
CA SER A 127 0.54 -79.07 14.28
C SER A 127 0.82 -78.42 12.92
N SER A 128 0.65 -79.20 11.86
CA SER A 128 0.75 -78.73 10.48
C SER A 128 -0.65 -78.62 9.88
N THR A 129 -0.89 -77.55 9.12
CA THR A 129 -2.14 -77.38 8.37
C THR A 129 -2.27 -78.44 7.27
N ARG A 130 -3.48 -78.63 6.73
CA ARG A 130 -3.73 -79.57 5.61
C ARG A 130 -2.88 -79.29 4.35
N GLN A 131 -2.25 -78.12 4.27
CA GLN A 131 -1.37 -77.67 3.19
C GLN A 131 0.13 -77.79 3.52
N GLY A 132 0.51 -78.39 4.66
CA GLY A 132 1.90 -78.64 5.04
C GLY A 132 2.64 -77.47 5.69
N ALA A 133 2.01 -76.29 5.82
CA ALA A 133 2.57 -75.17 6.57
C ALA A 133 2.39 -75.38 8.08
N LYS A 134 3.44 -75.13 8.87
CA LYS A 134 3.37 -75.18 10.33
C LYS A 134 2.52 -74.02 10.83
N VAL A 135 1.62 -74.30 11.77
CA VAL A 135 0.76 -73.27 12.37
C VAL A 135 1.60 -72.18 13.04
N MET A 136 2.74 -72.55 13.62
CA MET A 136 3.72 -71.63 14.19
C MET A 136 4.16 -70.53 13.21
N ASP A 137 4.49 -70.88 11.97
CA ASP A 137 5.02 -69.92 10.99
C ASP A 137 3.96 -68.88 10.62
N LEU A 138 2.70 -69.32 10.46
CA LEU A 138 1.56 -68.43 10.16
C LEU A 138 1.26 -67.46 11.31
N VAL A 139 1.39 -67.91 12.56
CA VAL A 139 1.17 -67.07 13.74
C VAL A 139 2.30 -66.04 13.86
N LEU A 140 3.55 -66.45 13.64
CA LEU A 140 4.71 -65.55 13.65
C LEU A 140 4.64 -64.50 12.55
N ASP A 141 4.23 -64.89 11.33
CA ASP A 141 4.01 -63.96 10.22
C ASP A 141 2.89 -62.96 10.53
N GLY A 142 1.79 -63.42 11.13
CA GLY A 142 0.70 -62.55 11.60
C GLY A 142 1.16 -61.52 12.63
N ILE A 143 1.97 -61.93 13.61
CA ILE A 143 2.55 -61.04 14.62
C ILE A 143 3.54 -60.05 13.96
N SER A 144 4.37 -60.53 13.03
CA SER A 144 5.32 -59.71 12.28
C SER A 144 4.60 -58.63 11.47
N TYR A 145 3.54 -58.99 10.75
CA TYR A 145 2.70 -58.05 10.00
C TYR A 145 2.08 -56.98 10.90
N LEU A 146 1.53 -57.38 12.06
CA LEU A 146 0.94 -56.44 13.03
C LEU A 146 1.99 -55.48 13.61
N ASN A 147 3.20 -55.96 13.87
CA ASN A 147 4.32 -55.12 14.33
C ASN A 147 4.80 -54.14 13.24
N GLN A 148 4.96 -54.60 12.00
CA GLN A 148 5.32 -53.72 10.88
C GLN A 148 4.25 -52.64 10.63
N ARG A 149 2.98 -53.02 10.70
CA ARG A 149 1.85 -52.09 10.57
C ARG A 149 1.82 -51.08 11.70
N ARG A 150 2.08 -51.49 12.95
CA ARG A 150 2.24 -50.57 14.10
C ARG A 150 3.32 -49.54 13.80
N ASP A 151 4.49 -49.98 13.36
CA ASP A 151 5.64 -49.12 13.11
C ASP A 151 5.37 -48.14 11.95
N PHE A 152 4.68 -48.59 10.91
CA PHE A 152 4.20 -47.75 9.82
C PHE A 152 3.27 -46.62 10.31
N TRP A 153 2.28 -46.94 11.16
CA TRP A 153 1.36 -45.94 11.71
C TRP A 153 2.01 -44.97 12.70
N GLN A 154 3.09 -45.41 13.36
CA GLN A 154 3.91 -44.55 14.22
C GLN A 154 4.73 -43.55 13.40
N GLN A 155 5.22 -43.94 12.22
CA GLN A 155 5.94 -43.07 11.30
C GLN A 155 5.02 -42.08 10.59
N GLN A 156 3.83 -42.52 10.13
CA GLN A 156 2.92 -41.69 9.34
C GLN A 156 2.11 -40.69 10.20
N LYS A 157 1.73 -41.07 11.44
CA LYS A 157 1.05 -40.19 12.40
C LYS A 157 1.55 -40.46 13.83
N PRO A 158 2.65 -39.82 14.24
CA PRO A 158 3.17 -39.92 15.60
C PRO A 158 2.09 -39.54 16.63
N ILE A 159 2.13 -40.17 17.81
CA ILE A 159 1.06 -40.05 18.82
C ILE A 159 0.83 -38.58 19.24
N TYR A 160 1.89 -37.76 19.27
CA TYR A 160 1.79 -36.33 19.53
C TYR A 160 0.93 -35.57 18.51
N ALA A 161 0.93 -35.97 17.23
CA ALA A 161 0.09 -35.36 16.19
C ALA A 161 -1.40 -35.68 16.39
N ARG A 162 -1.72 -36.87 16.93
CA ARG A 162 -3.11 -37.29 17.21
C ARG A 162 -3.68 -36.63 18.46
N GLU A 163 -2.84 -36.44 19.49
CA GLU A 163 -3.22 -35.64 20.66
C GLU A 163 -3.45 -34.19 20.29
N TYR A 164 -2.64 -33.64 19.37
CA TYR A 164 -2.83 -32.30 18.83
C TYR A 164 -4.16 -32.18 18.09
N GLU A 165 -4.50 -33.09 17.16
CA GLU A 165 -5.80 -33.14 16.47
C GLU A 165 -6.98 -33.27 17.44
N ARG A 166 -6.89 -34.14 18.47
CA ARG A 166 -7.96 -34.29 19.48
C ARG A 166 -8.12 -33.06 20.37
N LYS A 167 -7.02 -32.41 20.76
CA LYS A 167 -7.06 -31.12 21.47
C LYS A 167 -7.65 -30.04 20.57
N ALA A 168 -7.30 -29.99 19.29
CA ALA A 168 -7.85 -29.06 18.31
C ALA A 168 -9.37 -29.26 18.10
N LEU A 169 -9.84 -30.51 18.01
CA LEU A 169 -11.28 -30.85 17.90
C LEU A 169 -12.06 -30.50 19.18
N ARG A 170 -11.46 -30.70 20.36
CA ARG A 170 -12.05 -30.28 21.64
C ARG A 170 -12.07 -28.76 21.81
N GLN A 171 -11.03 -28.05 21.35
CA GLN A 171 -10.99 -26.59 21.31
C GLN A 171 -11.96 -26.02 20.26
N GLY A 172 -12.19 -26.73 19.14
CA GLY A 172 -13.15 -26.36 18.10
C GLY A 172 -14.61 -26.43 18.57
N ARG A 173 -14.97 -27.39 19.42
CA ARG A 173 -16.33 -27.48 20.01
C ARG A 173 -16.59 -26.50 21.16
N ALA A 174 -15.55 -25.84 21.69
CA ALA A 174 -15.68 -24.81 22.71
C ALA A 174 -15.74 -23.37 22.12
N ARG A 175 -15.79 -23.23 20.79
CA ARG A 175 -15.84 -21.94 20.07
C ARG A 175 -17.23 -21.32 19.93
N ASP A 176 -18.27 -21.93 20.49
CA ASP A 176 -19.57 -21.26 20.74
C ASP A 176 -19.55 -20.39 22.02
N LYS A 177 -18.37 -20.11 22.56
CA LYS A 177 -18.20 -19.01 23.50
C LYS A 177 -18.13 -17.72 22.70
N LYS A 178 -19.15 -16.86 22.84
CA LYS A 178 -19.13 -15.45 22.43
C LYS A 178 -17.69 -14.92 22.57
N GLN A 179 -17.09 -14.51 21.45
CA GLN A 179 -15.72 -14.01 21.43
C GLN A 179 -15.62 -12.86 22.43
N LYS A 180 -14.53 -12.79 23.19
CA LYS A 180 -14.36 -11.65 24.10
C LYS A 180 -14.33 -10.37 23.23
N PRO A 181 -14.88 -9.23 23.69
CA PRO A 181 -14.86 -7.98 22.92
C PRO A 181 -13.45 -7.60 22.42
N SER A 182 -12.40 -7.90 23.21
CA SER A 182 -11.00 -7.72 22.81
C SER A 182 -10.56 -8.59 21.62
N ASP A 183 -11.10 -9.80 21.48
CA ASP A 183 -10.80 -10.68 20.35
C ASP A 183 -11.53 -10.24 19.08
N ILE A 184 -12.75 -9.70 19.23
CA ILE A 184 -13.52 -9.09 18.14
C ILE A 184 -12.81 -7.83 17.64
N ALA A 185 -12.44 -6.92 18.54
CA ALA A 185 -11.71 -5.70 18.20
C ALA A 185 -10.39 -6.00 17.48
N ARG A 186 -9.62 -7.01 17.93
CA ARG A 186 -8.39 -7.43 17.25
C ARG A 186 -8.66 -8.01 15.85
N ALA A 187 -9.73 -8.77 15.70
CA ALA A 187 -10.11 -9.33 14.41
C ALA A 187 -10.55 -8.23 13.42
N ILE A 188 -11.33 -7.25 13.88
CA ILE A 188 -11.71 -6.06 13.11
C ILE A 188 -10.47 -5.29 12.68
N ALA A 189 -9.57 -4.95 13.60
CA ALA A 189 -8.37 -4.17 13.32
C ALA A 189 -7.50 -4.84 12.25
N LYS A 190 -7.32 -6.17 12.35
CA LYS A 190 -6.61 -6.94 11.33
C LYS A 190 -7.29 -6.87 9.96
N GLU A 191 -8.62 -6.99 9.92
CA GLU A 191 -9.34 -6.91 8.65
C GLU A 191 -9.29 -5.50 8.04
N MET A 192 -9.28 -4.44 8.86
CA MET A 192 -9.06 -3.05 8.42
C MET A 192 -7.66 -2.87 7.82
N GLU A 193 -6.62 -3.34 8.50
CA GLU A 193 -5.23 -3.29 8.00
C GLU A 193 -5.10 -4.05 6.66
N ASP A 194 -5.73 -5.21 6.54
CA ASP A 194 -5.77 -5.97 5.30
C ASP A 194 -6.45 -5.18 4.16
N ILE A 195 -7.53 -4.45 4.44
CA ILE A 195 -8.26 -3.62 3.46
C ILE A 195 -7.35 -2.50 2.93
N GLU A 196 -6.68 -1.80 3.83
CA GLU A 196 -5.74 -0.72 3.50
C GLU A 196 -4.55 -1.24 2.70
N LEU A 197 -3.98 -2.37 3.11
CA LEU A 197 -2.85 -3.01 2.42
C LEU A 197 -3.25 -3.48 1.01
N MET A 198 -4.47 -3.99 0.82
CA MET A 198 -4.98 -4.34 -0.52
C MET A 198 -5.10 -3.11 -1.42
N LEU A 199 -5.57 -1.98 -0.87
CA LEU A 199 -5.68 -0.74 -1.61
C LEU A 199 -4.30 -0.20 -2.01
N ALA A 200 -3.34 -0.20 -1.08
CA ALA A 200 -1.96 0.23 -1.32
C ALA A 200 -1.25 -0.62 -2.40
N ARG A 201 -1.60 -1.91 -2.51
CA ARG A 201 -1.11 -2.81 -3.56
C ARG A 201 -1.81 -2.65 -4.91
N GLY A 202 -2.76 -1.72 -5.03
CA GLY A 202 -3.54 -1.47 -6.25
C GLY A 202 -4.70 -2.45 -6.46
N SER A 203 -5.03 -3.31 -5.48
CA SER A 203 -6.15 -4.25 -5.55
C SER A 203 -7.45 -3.62 -5.04
N ALA A 204 -7.86 -2.50 -5.65
CA ALA A 204 -8.98 -1.67 -5.18
C ALA A 204 -10.32 -2.44 -5.13
N GLU A 205 -10.61 -3.28 -6.12
CA GLU A 205 -11.86 -4.07 -6.14
C GLU A 205 -11.93 -5.07 -4.97
N GLN A 206 -10.81 -5.73 -4.64
CA GLN A 206 -10.77 -6.68 -3.52
C GLN A 206 -10.89 -5.96 -2.18
N SER A 207 -10.23 -4.81 -2.04
CA SER A 207 -10.34 -3.93 -0.88
C SER A 207 -11.80 -3.50 -0.65
N CYS A 208 -12.47 -3.01 -1.70
CA CYS A 208 -13.89 -2.63 -1.66
C CYS A 208 -14.79 -3.79 -1.21
N ARG A 209 -14.67 -4.96 -1.85
CA ARG A 209 -15.45 -6.16 -1.50
C ARG A 209 -15.18 -6.66 -0.09
N LYS A 210 -13.96 -6.48 0.44
CA LYS A 210 -13.62 -6.87 1.81
C LYS A 210 -14.20 -5.88 2.81
N ALA A 211 -14.11 -4.57 2.54
CA ALA A 211 -14.70 -3.52 3.36
C ALA A 211 -16.24 -3.64 3.43
N GLU A 212 -16.94 -3.86 2.32
CA GLU A 212 -18.39 -4.09 2.31
C GLU A 212 -18.82 -5.31 3.13
N ARG A 213 -18.04 -6.40 3.07
CA ARG A 213 -18.32 -7.61 3.87
C ARG A 213 -18.12 -7.35 5.36
N LEU A 214 -17.09 -6.59 5.72
CA LEU A 214 -16.83 -6.23 7.10
C LEU A 214 -17.91 -5.27 7.63
N LEU A 215 -18.31 -4.28 6.83
CA LEU A 215 -19.39 -3.35 7.14
C LEU A 215 -20.70 -4.08 7.47
N LYS A 216 -21.11 -5.03 6.63
CA LYS A 216 -22.30 -5.86 6.88
C LYS A 216 -22.22 -6.66 8.19
N LYS A 217 -21.03 -7.13 8.57
CA LYS A 217 -20.83 -7.85 9.84
C LYS A 217 -20.96 -6.91 11.03
N ILE A 218 -20.34 -5.74 10.98
CA ILE A 218 -20.36 -4.76 12.08
C ILE A 218 -21.76 -4.18 12.27
N GLN A 219 -22.49 -3.93 11.18
CA GLN A 219 -23.89 -3.49 11.26
C GLN A 219 -24.76 -4.52 12.02
N ALA A 220 -24.49 -5.81 11.86
CA ALA A 220 -25.22 -6.89 12.53
C ALA A 220 -24.87 -7.07 14.02
N TRP A 221 -23.72 -6.56 14.48
CA TRP A 221 -23.31 -6.61 15.89
C TRP A 221 -23.94 -5.49 16.72
N SER A 222 -24.14 -5.70 18.02
CA SER A 222 -24.64 -4.64 18.91
C SER A 222 -23.52 -3.67 19.31
N GLU A 223 -23.88 -2.49 19.80
CA GLU A 223 -22.92 -1.50 20.31
C GLU A 223 -22.10 -2.03 21.51
N ASP A 224 -22.70 -2.89 22.33
CA ASP A 224 -22.00 -3.53 23.46
C ASP A 224 -20.88 -4.48 23.01
N GLU A 225 -21.00 -5.07 21.82
CA GLU A 225 -20.02 -6.00 21.27
C GLU A 225 -18.85 -5.28 20.60
N VAL A 226 -19.10 -4.08 20.06
CA VAL A 226 -18.11 -3.27 19.34
C VAL A 226 -18.12 -1.83 19.86
N PRO A 227 -17.20 -1.51 20.80
CA PRO A 227 -16.93 -0.11 21.15
C PRO A 227 -16.58 0.69 19.89
N ASN A 228 -17.06 1.94 19.81
CA ASN A 228 -16.88 2.84 18.66
C ASN A 228 -17.42 2.29 17.33
N LYS A 229 -18.51 1.50 17.38
CA LYS A 229 -19.17 0.93 16.20
C LYS A 229 -19.37 1.94 15.06
N TYR A 230 -19.85 3.13 15.37
CA TYR A 230 -20.17 4.16 14.35
C TYR A 230 -18.94 4.79 13.72
N GLU A 231 -17.88 5.01 14.50
CA GLU A 231 -16.58 5.46 13.97
C GLU A 231 -16.03 4.43 12.97
N LEU A 232 -16.14 3.14 13.30
CA LEU A 232 -15.71 2.05 12.43
C LEU A 232 -16.58 1.93 11.17
N ILE A 233 -17.89 2.16 11.28
CA ILE A 233 -18.81 2.21 10.13
C ILE A 233 -18.42 3.36 9.18
N GLY A 234 -18.19 4.56 9.71
CA GLY A 234 -17.71 5.70 8.92
C GLY A 234 -16.37 5.42 8.25
N ASN A 235 -15.40 4.88 9.00
CA ASN A 235 -14.09 4.49 8.45
C ASN A 235 -14.23 3.46 7.31
N LEU A 236 -15.14 2.49 7.42
CA LEU A 236 -15.39 1.53 6.35
C LEU A 236 -16.02 2.15 5.11
N HIS A 237 -16.98 3.07 5.28
CA HIS A 237 -17.53 3.84 4.17
C HIS A 237 -16.43 4.67 3.48
N SER A 238 -15.49 5.24 4.24
CA SER A 238 -14.33 5.92 3.69
C SER A 238 -13.38 5.00 2.93
N CYS A 239 -13.08 3.80 3.46
CA CYS A 239 -12.27 2.81 2.75
C CYS A 239 -12.93 2.38 1.42
N ILE A 240 -14.25 2.17 1.43
CA ILE A 240 -15.03 1.85 0.23
C ILE A 240 -14.95 3.00 -0.78
N GLY A 241 -15.16 4.24 -0.33
CA GLY A 241 -15.06 5.43 -1.18
C GLY A 241 -13.67 5.60 -1.81
N ASN A 242 -12.60 5.40 -1.03
CA ASN A 242 -11.22 5.44 -1.53
C ASN A 242 -10.93 4.35 -2.55
N ALA A 243 -11.44 3.13 -2.33
CA ALA A 243 -11.33 2.05 -3.30
C ALA A 243 -12.11 2.36 -4.60
N GLN A 244 -13.30 2.93 -4.50
CA GLN A 244 -14.11 3.36 -5.64
C GLN A 244 -13.43 4.48 -6.43
N LEU A 245 -12.82 5.46 -5.75
CA LEU A 245 -11.98 6.49 -6.35
C LEU A 245 -10.82 5.88 -7.15
N ALA A 246 -10.13 4.88 -6.59
CA ALA A 246 -9.04 4.19 -7.27
C ALA A 246 -9.52 3.40 -8.49
N MET A 247 -10.77 2.93 -8.50
CA MET A 247 -11.42 2.29 -9.65
C MET A 247 -12.00 3.30 -10.66
N GLY A 248 -11.95 4.60 -10.38
CA GLY A 248 -12.52 5.65 -11.23
C GLY A 248 -14.04 5.83 -11.12
N GLN A 249 -14.68 5.21 -10.12
CA GLN A 249 -16.13 5.26 -9.89
C GLN A 249 -16.48 6.49 -9.02
N MET A 250 -16.47 7.68 -9.62
CA MET A 250 -16.54 8.94 -8.89
C MET A 250 -17.87 9.15 -8.16
N GLU A 251 -19.00 8.83 -8.79
CA GLU A 251 -20.33 8.99 -8.17
C GLU A 251 -20.53 8.03 -7.00
N ALA A 252 -20.08 6.78 -7.14
CA ALA A 252 -20.14 5.79 -6.08
C ALA A 252 -19.26 6.20 -4.89
N ALA A 253 -18.05 6.70 -5.17
CA ALA A 253 -17.15 7.20 -4.15
C ALA A 253 -17.75 8.38 -3.38
N LEU A 254 -18.34 9.34 -4.10
CA LEU A 254 -19.01 10.48 -3.48
C LEU A 254 -20.12 10.03 -2.52
N HIS A 255 -20.96 9.10 -2.97
CA HIS A 255 -22.01 8.53 -2.15
C HIS A 255 -21.45 7.83 -0.90
N SER A 256 -20.39 7.03 -1.05
CA SER A 256 -19.76 6.36 0.09
C SER A 256 -19.19 7.34 1.11
N HIS A 257 -18.52 8.42 0.67
CA HIS A 257 -18.02 9.45 1.59
C HIS A 257 -19.14 10.32 2.19
N GLN A 258 -20.28 10.49 1.51
CA GLN A 258 -21.47 11.13 2.11
C GLN A 258 -22.06 10.28 3.24
N MET A 259 -22.13 8.97 3.08
CA MET A 259 -22.57 8.07 4.17
C MET A 259 -21.64 8.13 5.39
N ASP A 260 -20.33 8.26 5.16
CA ASP A 260 -19.35 8.49 6.22
C ASP A 260 -19.56 9.84 6.92
N LEU A 261 -19.79 10.92 6.17
CA LEU A 261 -20.10 12.24 6.74
C LEU A 261 -21.40 12.25 7.56
N GLU A 262 -22.46 11.63 7.04
CA GLU A 262 -23.75 11.49 7.72
C GLU A 262 -23.57 10.73 9.04
N CYS A 263 -22.91 9.57 9.00
CA CYS A 263 -22.62 8.79 10.20
C CYS A 263 -21.80 9.58 11.22
N ALA A 264 -20.77 10.30 10.78
CA ALA A 264 -19.93 11.12 11.64
C ALA A 264 -20.71 12.26 12.32
N ARG A 265 -21.60 12.94 11.58
CA ARG A 265 -22.42 14.03 12.12
C ARG A 265 -23.48 13.52 13.10
N GLU A 266 -24.18 12.43 12.77
CA GLU A 266 -25.20 11.83 13.63
C GLU A 266 -24.65 11.43 15.00
N HIS A 267 -23.38 11.02 15.06
CA HIS A 267 -22.72 10.54 16.28
C HIS A 267 -21.73 11.54 16.86
N ALA A 268 -21.74 12.79 16.38
CA ALA A 268 -20.88 13.89 16.85
C ALA A 268 -19.39 13.53 16.90
N LEU A 269 -18.88 12.93 15.82
CA LEU A 269 -17.48 12.51 15.67
C LEU A 269 -16.70 13.56 14.84
N PRO A 270 -15.98 14.50 15.47
CA PRO A 270 -15.32 15.60 14.75
C PRO A 270 -14.19 15.11 13.82
N ASP A 271 -13.38 14.14 14.26
CA ASP A 271 -12.28 13.60 13.45
C ASP A 271 -12.80 12.88 12.20
N ALA A 272 -13.85 12.08 12.36
CA ALA A 272 -14.51 11.41 11.24
C ALA A 272 -15.21 12.43 10.31
N THR A 273 -15.79 13.50 10.85
CA THR A 273 -16.38 14.58 10.05
C THR A 273 -15.30 15.28 9.21
N SER A 274 -14.16 15.61 9.81
CA SER A 274 -13.00 16.19 9.10
C SER A 274 -12.52 15.27 7.97
N ARG A 275 -12.34 13.98 8.25
CA ARG A 275 -11.93 12.97 7.26
C ARG A 275 -12.94 12.80 6.13
N ALA A 276 -14.24 12.85 6.42
CA ALA A 276 -15.27 12.71 5.39
C ALA A 276 -15.33 13.93 4.46
N LEU A 277 -15.31 15.14 5.02
CA LEU A 277 -15.26 16.39 4.25
C LEU A 277 -14.02 16.46 3.34
N ASP A 278 -12.89 15.99 3.85
CA ASP A 278 -11.63 15.87 3.10
C ASP A 278 -11.79 15.09 1.80
N ASN A 279 -12.31 13.87 1.93
CA ASN A 279 -12.49 12.95 0.82
C ASN A 279 -13.56 13.44 -0.16
N ILE A 280 -14.65 14.04 0.33
CA ILE A 280 -15.70 14.63 -0.52
C ILE A 280 -15.12 15.77 -1.36
N GLY A 281 -14.34 16.67 -0.75
CA GLY A 281 -13.69 17.76 -1.48
C GLY A 281 -12.75 17.24 -2.56
N HIS A 282 -11.96 16.19 -2.26
CA HIS A 282 -11.12 15.52 -3.25
C HIS A 282 -11.91 14.93 -4.42
N VAL A 283 -13.04 14.27 -4.15
CA VAL A 283 -13.90 13.72 -5.21
C VAL A 283 -14.42 14.85 -6.09
N TYR A 284 -14.93 15.94 -5.50
CA TYR A 284 -15.44 17.10 -6.24
C TYR A 284 -14.37 17.75 -7.11
N ALA A 285 -13.17 17.97 -6.58
CA ALA A 285 -12.04 18.52 -7.33
C ALA A 285 -11.68 17.61 -8.52
N ARG A 286 -11.69 16.29 -8.32
CA ARG A 286 -11.35 15.30 -9.35
C ARG A 286 -12.35 15.24 -10.50
N ILE A 287 -13.63 15.48 -10.23
CA ILE A 287 -14.67 15.59 -11.26
C ILE A 287 -14.80 16.99 -11.86
N GLY A 288 -13.96 17.94 -11.45
CA GLY A 288 -13.96 19.32 -11.96
C GLY A 288 -15.05 20.22 -11.36
N LYS A 289 -15.72 19.80 -10.29
CA LYS A 289 -16.73 20.61 -9.58
C LYS A 289 -16.06 21.43 -8.48
N PHE A 290 -15.15 22.33 -8.89
CA PHE A 290 -14.27 23.08 -7.99
C PHE A 290 -15.01 23.90 -6.93
N GLN A 291 -16.13 24.55 -7.27
CA GLN A 291 -16.90 25.31 -6.29
C GLN A 291 -17.47 24.43 -5.17
N GLN A 292 -17.89 23.20 -5.48
CA GLN A 292 -18.38 22.27 -4.47
C GLN A 292 -17.24 21.75 -3.59
N ALA A 293 -16.05 21.54 -4.16
CA ALA A 293 -14.86 21.20 -3.41
C ALA A 293 -14.49 22.30 -2.41
N ILE A 294 -14.46 23.56 -2.87
CA ILE A 294 -14.20 24.74 -2.04
C ILE A 294 -15.18 24.80 -0.87
N ASN A 295 -16.49 24.78 -1.14
CA ASN A 295 -17.50 24.87 -0.08
C ASN A 295 -17.34 23.74 0.96
N THR A 296 -16.98 22.52 0.52
CA THR A 296 -16.77 21.37 1.41
C THR A 296 -15.53 21.56 2.29
N TRP A 297 -14.44 22.04 1.70
CA TRP A 297 -13.18 22.28 2.40
C TRP A 297 -13.24 23.51 3.32
N GLU A 298 -13.98 24.56 2.95
CA GLU A 298 -14.27 25.68 3.85
C GLU A 298 -15.03 25.23 5.10
N GLU A 299 -15.97 24.29 4.96
CA GLU A 299 -16.65 23.68 6.09
C GLU A 299 -15.68 22.91 7.01
N LYS A 300 -14.61 22.33 6.44
CA LYS A 300 -13.58 21.59 7.18
C LYS A 300 -12.60 22.50 7.93
N ILE A 301 -12.35 23.74 7.49
CA ILE A 301 -11.37 24.66 8.11
C ILE A 301 -11.43 24.71 9.66
N PRO A 302 -12.60 24.91 10.30
CA PRO A 302 -12.69 24.98 11.77
C PRO A 302 -12.39 23.66 12.48
N LEU A 303 -12.36 22.53 11.76
CA LEU A 303 -12.05 21.20 12.30
C LEU A 303 -10.56 20.86 12.20
N ALA A 304 -9.76 21.67 11.51
CA ALA A 304 -8.34 21.42 11.34
C ALA A 304 -7.58 21.54 12.66
N GLN A 305 -6.83 20.49 13.03
CA GLN A 305 -6.17 20.39 14.33
C GLN A 305 -4.73 20.91 14.34
N SER A 306 -4.13 21.12 13.16
CA SER A 306 -2.74 21.57 13.03
C SER A 306 -2.58 22.67 11.98
N SER A 307 -1.53 23.50 12.13
CA SER A 307 -1.16 24.48 11.10
C SER A 307 -0.76 23.78 9.79
N LEU A 308 -0.20 22.57 9.87
CA LEU A 308 0.10 21.75 8.68
C LEU A 308 -1.16 21.35 7.89
N GLU A 309 -2.21 20.91 8.59
CA GLU A 309 -3.50 20.58 7.96
C GLU A 309 -4.13 21.81 7.30
N LYS A 310 -4.02 22.99 7.95
CA LYS A 310 -4.47 24.26 7.36
C LYS A 310 -3.65 24.64 6.12
N ALA A 311 -2.34 24.45 6.14
CA ALA A 311 -1.47 24.70 4.99
C ALA A 311 -1.94 23.90 3.77
N TRP A 312 -2.17 22.59 3.95
CA TRP A 312 -2.71 21.72 2.90
C TRP A 312 -4.11 22.18 2.42
N LEU A 313 -5.02 22.48 3.36
CA LEU A 313 -6.40 22.85 3.04
C LEU A 313 -6.49 24.15 2.24
N PHE A 314 -5.77 25.18 2.68
CA PHE A 314 -5.68 26.45 1.96
C PHE A 314 -5.05 26.27 0.58
N HIS A 315 -4.03 25.42 0.45
CA HIS A 315 -3.45 25.11 -0.85
C HIS A 315 -4.46 24.46 -1.81
N GLU A 316 -5.23 23.46 -1.36
CA GLU A 316 -6.22 22.80 -2.21
C GLU A 316 -7.39 23.72 -2.61
N ILE A 317 -7.83 24.59 -1.70
CA ILE A 317 -8.83 25.63 -2.00
C ILE A 317 -8.27 26.62 -3.03
N GLY A 318 -7.05 27.13 -2.82
CA GLY A 318 -6.41 28.06 -3.75
C GLY A 318 -6.19 27.45 -5.15
N ARG A 319 -5.85 26.16 -5.23
CA ARG A 319 -5.81 25.42 -6.50
C ARG A 319 -7.16 25.39 -7.20
N CYS A 320 -8.25 25.16 -6.46
CA CYS A 320 -9.59 25.20 -7.05
C CYS A 320 -9.94 26.59 -7.59
N TYR A 321 -9.55 27.67 -6.90
CA TYR A 321 -9.74 29.02 -7.40
C TYR A 321 -8.93 29.32 -8.66
N LEU A 322 -7.71 28.76 -8.81
CA LEU A 322 -6.97 28.86 -10.08
C LEU A 322 -7.70 28.19 -11.24
N GLU A 323 -8.28 27.01 -11.02
CA GLU A 323 -9.04 26.31 -12.05
C GLU A 323 -10.35 27.04 -12.41
N LEU A 324 -10.89 27.82 -11.48
CA LEU A 324 -12.02 28.74 -11.71
C LEU A 324 -11.60 30.10 -12.29
N ASP A 325 -10.33 30.28 -12.63
CA ASP A 325 -9.73 31.52 -13.17
C ASP A 325 -9.86 32.74 -12.23
N ASN A 326 -10.05 32.50 -10.93
CA ASN A 326 -10.02 33.54 -9.90
C ASN A 326 -8.65 33.60 -9.23
N ALA A 327 -7.68 34.15 -9.96
CA ALA A 327 -6.28 34.15 -9.56
C ALA A 327 -5.98 35.04 -8.34
N GLU A 328 -6.75 36.11 -8.10
CA GLU A 328 -6.57 36.98 -6.93
C GLU A 328 -6.84 36.21 -5.63
N VAL A 329 -7.99 35.52 -5.57
CA VAL A 329 -8.36 34.72 -4.40
C VAL A 329 -7.45 33.50 -4.25
N ALA A 330 -7.03 32.89 -5.36
CA ALA A 330 -6.06 31.81 -5.33
C ALA A 330 -4.71 32.25 -4.73
N GLN A 331 -4.26 33.48 -5.02
CA GLN A 331 -3.04 34.04 -4.44
C GLN A 331 -3.18 34.21 -2.93
N ASP A 332 -4.29 34.78 -2.45
CA ASP A 332 -4.55 34.96 -1.02
C ASP A 332 -4.53 33.62 -0.25
N TYR A 333 -5.23 32.59 -0.75
CA TYR A 333 -5.15 31.25 -0.17
C TYR A 333 -3.74 30.63 -0.25
N GLY A 334 -2.98 30.90 -1.31
CA GLY A 334 -1.59 30.49 -1.41
C GLY A 334 -0.70 31.16 -0.36
N GLU A 335 -0.93 32.43 -0.05
CA GLU A 335 -0.22 33.18 1.00
C GLU A 335 -0.61 32.68 2.40
N GLN A 336 -1.89 32.39 2.66
CA GLN A 336 -2.36 31.77 3.91
C GLN A 336 -1.79 30.36 4.11
N SER A 337 -1.70 29.58 3.03
CA SER A 337 -1.04 28.27 3.04
C SER A 337 0.44 28.39 3.40
N LEU A 338 1.15 29.36 2.80
CA LEU A 338 2.56 29.61 3.07
C LEU A 338 2.78 30.04 4.53
N GLN A 339 1.95 30.94 5.05
CA GLN A 339 1.99 31.37 6.45
C GLN A 339 1.83 30.18 7.40
N SER A 340 0.85 29.32 7.14
CA SER A 340 0.60 28.12 7.96
C SER A 340 1.77 27.12 7.91
N ALA A 341 2.45 27.01 6.76
CA ALA A 341 3.63 26.17 6.59
C ALA A 341 4.91 26.77 7.24
N ASP A 342 5.01 28.10 7.28
CA ASP A 342 6.11 28.80 7.96
C ASP A 342 6.00 28.69 9.49
N GLU A 343 4.77 28.68 10.05
CA GLU A 343 4.53 28.45 11.48
C GLU A 343 5.07 27.10 11.98
N GLU A 344 4.89 26.04 11.18
CA GLU A 344 5.34 24.69 11.51
C GLU A 344 6.79 24.41 11.05
N GLY A 345 7.33 25.27 10.17
CA GLY A 345 8.65 25.08 9.57
C GLY A 345 8.70 23.96 8.52
N ASP A 346 7.55 23.61 7.92
CA ASP A 346 7.47 22.54 6.92
C ASP A 346 7.91 23.00 5.54
N VAL A 347 9.11 22.55 5.12
CA VAL A 347 9.74 22.99 3.87
C VAL A 347 8.99 22.50 2.62
N GLU A 348 8.28 21.38 2.70
CA GLU A 348 7.53 20.80 1.58
C GLU A 348 6.26 21.60 1.29
N TRP A 349 5.49 21.93 2.32
CA TRP A 349 4.30 22.77 2.19
C TRP A 349 4.64 24.21 1.84
N GLN A 350 5.73 24.73 2.39
CA GLN A 350 6.25 26.02 1.98
C GLN A 350 6.56 26.06 0.47
N LEU A 351 7.16 24.98 -0.06
CA LEU A 351 7.41 24.86 -1.49
C LEU A 351 6.09 24.84 -2.28
N HIS A 352 5.13 24.00 -1.90
CA HIS A 352 3.84 23.88 -2.58
C HIS A 352 3.07 25.21 -2.59
N ALA A 353 2.98 25.88 -1.43
CA ALA A 353 2.33 27.17 -1.29
C ALA A 353 3.01 28.26 -2.14
N THR A 354 4.35 28.32 -2.14
CA THR A 354 5.10 29.28 -2.96
C THR A 354 4.85 29.07 -4.46
N VAL A 355 4.75 27.80 -4.90
CA VAL A 355 4.41 27.47 -6.30
C VAL A 355 2.99 27.92 -6.64
N LEU A 356 2.03 27.72 -5.75
CA LEU A 356 0.64 28.15 -5.94
C LEU A 356 0.55 29.68 -6.10
N VAL A 357 1.21 30.43 -5.21
CA VAL A 357 1.30 31.91 -5.29
C VAL A 357 1.92 32.33 -6.62
N ALA A 358 3.02 31.70 -7.04
CA ALA A 358 3.65 32.00 -8.32
C ALA A 358 2.70 31.73 -9.50
N GLN A 359 1.98 30.61 -9.50
CA GLN A 359 1.00 30.26 -10.54
C GLN A 359 -0.15 31.28 -10.61
N ALA A 360 -0.64 31.75 -9.47
CA ALA A 360 -1.63 32.82 -9.40
C ALA A 360 -1.10 34.13 -10.00
N GLN A 361 0.13 34.52 -9.66
CA GLN A 361 0.78 35.72 -10.20
C GLN A 361 0.98 35.64 -11.72
N VAL A 362 1.27 34.46 -12.28
CA VAL A 362 1.29 34.25 -13.74
C VAL A 362 -0.06 34.57 -14.37
N LYS A 363 -1.15 34.07 -13.79
CA LYS A 363 -2.51 34.33 -14.27
C LYS A 363 -2.89 35.81 -14.18
N LEU A 364 -2.41 36.50 -13.14
CA LEU A 364 -2.56 37.94 -12.95
C LEU A 364 -1.63 38.78 -13.84
N LYS A 365 -0.72 38.15 -14.59
CA LYS A 365 0.32 38.79 -15.41
C LYS A 365 1.35 39.60 -14.61
N ASP A 366 1.46 39.37 -13.30
CA ASP A 366 2.58 39.87 -12.49
C ASP A 366 3.78 38.92 -12.61
N TYR A 367 4.40 38.95 -13.79
CA TYR A 367 5.49 38.03 -14.12
C TYR A 367 6.75 38.26 -13.27
N ARG A 368 6.97 39.50 -12.80
CA ARG A 368 8.15 39.83 -12.00
C ARG A 368 8.09 39.13 -10.64
N SER A 369 6.95 39.22 -9.95
CA SER A 369 6.74 38.53 -8.67
C SER A 369 6.71 37.01 -8.87
N ALA A 370 6.07 36.53 -9.95
CA ALA A 370 6.01 35.11 -10.25
C ALA A 370 7.40 34.47 -10.41
N ILE A 371 8.31 35.12 -11.15
CA ILE A 371 9.68 34.64 -11.33
C ILE A 371 10.42 34.54 -9.98
N LEU A 372 10.31 35.57 -9.14
CA LEU A 372 10.94 35.58 -7.81
C LEU A 372 10.42 34.44 -6.94
N ASN A 373 9.11 34.20 -6.92
CA ASN A 373 8.52 33.11 -6.16
C ASN A 373 8.89 31.73 -6.73
N PHE A 374 8.97 31.57 -8.06
CA PHE A 374 9.48 30.34 -8.66
C PHE A 374 10.96 30.07 -8.32
N GLU A 375 11.78 31.12 -8.17
CA GLU A 375 13.16 30.99 -7.71
C GLU A 375 13.25 30.55 -6.26
N ARG A 376 12.48 31.18 -5.37
CA ARG A 376 12.36 30.78 -3.98
C ARG A 376 11.89 29.32 -3.85
N ALA A 377 10.88 28.93 -4.61
CA ALA A 377 10.42 27.53 -4.67
C ALA A 377 11.56 26.59 -5.10
N LEU A 378 12.33 26.95 -6.14
CA LEU A 378 13.44 26.14 -6.62
C LEU A 378 14.58 26.01 -5.59
N GLU A 379 14.82 27.06 -4.79
CA GLU A 379 15.76 27.00 -3.67
C GLU A 379 15.27 26.06 -2.57
N LYS A 380 14.01 26.18 -2.15
CA LYS A 380 13.40 25.27 -1.16
C LYS A 380 13.44 23.80 -1.63
N ALA A 381 13.19 23.56 -2.91
CA ALA A 381 13.23 22.23 -3.50
C ALA A 381 14.59 21.54 -3.45
N ARG A 382 15.68 22.31 -3.46
CA ARG A 382 17.04 21.77 -3.32
C ARG A 382 17.32 21.29 -1.89
N LEU A 383 16.59 21.82 -0.92
CA LEU A 383 16.70 21.45 0.50
C LEU A 383 15.86 20.21 0.83
N VAL A 384 14.83 19.88 0.04
CA VAL A 384 14.00 18.69 0.24
C VAL A 384 14.70 17.46 -0.35
N PRO A 385 15.02 16.42 0.44
CA PRO A 385 15.68 15.19 -0.04
C PRO A 385 14.75 14.24 -0.83
N SER A 386 13.55 14.68 -1.23
CA SER A 386 12.53 13.87 -1.91
C SER A 386 12.53 14.09 -3.43
N GLU A 387 12.69 13.00 -4.20
CA GLU A 387 12.49 13.00 -5.66
C GLU A 387 11.07 13.44 -6.07
N ALA A 388 10.07 13.31 -5.19
CA ALA A 388 8.68 13.66 -5.47
C ALA A 388 8.42 15.17 -5.45
N ALA A 389 9.03 15.91 -4.51
CA ALA A 389 8.95 17.37 -4.44
C ALA A 389 9.61 18.05 -5.66
N GLN A 390 10.70 17.46 -6.17
CA GLN A 390 11.32 17.90 -7.41
C GLN A 390 10.40 17.72 -8.63
N ASN A 391 9.56 16.67 -8.65
CA ASN A 391 8.60 16.41 -9.72
C ASN A 391 7.38 17.36 -9.71
N GLY A 392 6.91 17.79 -8.53
CA GLY A 392 5.80 18.75 -8.41
C GLY A 392 6.12 20.13 -9.02
N ILE A 393 7.40 20.53 -9.01
CA ILE A 393 7.89 21.75 -9.66
C ILE A 393 8.01 21.58 -11.17
N ILE A 394 7.91 20.37 -11.71
CA ILE A 394 8.09 20.11 -13.14
C ILE A 394 6.75 20.12 -13.89
N ALA A 395 5.63 19.84 -13.21
CA ALA A 395 4.28 20.07 -13.73
C ALA A 395 3.91 21.56 -13.74
#